data_AF-A0A6M0JUZ4-F1
#
_entry.id   AF-A0A6M0JUZ4-F1
#
_cell.length_a   1.000
_cell.length_b   1.000
_cell.length_c   1.000
_cell.angle_alpha   90.00
_cell.angle_beta   90.00
_cell.angle_gamma   90.00
#
_symmetry.space_group_name_H-M   'P 1'
#
loop_
_entity.id
_entity.type
_entity.pdbx_description
1 polymer ?
#
loop_
_entity_poly.entity_id
_entity_poly.type
_entity_poly.pdbx_seq_one_letter_code
_entity_poly.pdbx_strand_id
1 'polypeptide(L)'
;MRQAGTSIREQARHLEQNHDLTRGVLRTLVNNTVGAAGITVEPTPLTRGGEVHEDFAANILAVWEEWGERPEVTRQYTWPAVQRVFARTLYRDGECLQPTFRTPKRVGKTFFLRMIADFQWNRSRFEHDSLTICQ
;
A
#
# COMPACT_ATOMS: atom_id res chain seq x y z
N MET A 1 -15.47 10.61 42.34
CA MET A 1 -14.21 9.94 42.00
C MET A 1 -13.67 10.56 40.72
N ARG A 2 -12.55 11.29 40.76
CA ARG A 2 -11.87 11.77 39.55
C ARG A 2 -11.20 10.56 38.90
N GLN A 3 -11.69 10.10 37.76
CA GLN A 3 -11.00 9.07 36.97
C GLN A 3 -9.70 9.68 36.45
N ALA A 4 -8.58 9.34 37.08
CA ALA A 4 -7.27 9.55 36.50
C ALA A 4 -7.13 8.58 35.31
N GLY A 5 -7.26 9.12 34.09
CA GLY A 5 -6.62 8.61 32.88
C GLY A 5 -7.16 7.33 32.24
N THR A 6 -8.43 7.31 31.79
CA THR A 6 -8.74 6.44 30.63
C THR A 6 -7.91 6.92 29.44
N SER A 7 -7.30 5.99 28.73
CA SER A 7 -6.50 6.30 27.55
C SER A 7 -7.39 7.03 26.53
N ILE A 8 -6.89 8.07 25.88
CA ILE A 8 -7.61 8.80 24.81
C ILE A 8 -8.15 7.81 23.76
N ARG A 9 -7.42 6.72 23.50
CA ARG A 9 -7.84 5.64 22.59
C ARG A 9 -9.07 4.88 23.07
N GLU A 10 -9.19 4.63 24.38
CA GLU A 10 -10.36 3.96 24.95
C GLU A 10 -11.60 4.84 24.85
N GLN A 11 -11.44 6.14 25.14
CA GLN A 11 -12.52 7.12 24.99
C GLN A 11 -12.97 7.22 23.53
N ALA A 12 -12.04 7.27 22.58
CA ALA A 12 -12.35 7.30 21.15
C ALA A 12 -13.12 6.05 20.69
N ARG A 13 -12.71 4.85 21.13
CA ARG A 13 -13.41 3.59 20.83
C ARG A 13 -14.80 3.53 21.45
N HIS A 14 -14.94 4.00 22.69
CA HIS A 14 -16.24 4.11 23.35
C HIS A 14 -17.19 5.04 22.60
N LEU A 15 -16.69 6.19 22.12
CA LEU A 15 -17.47 7.13 21.31
C LEU A 15 -17.89 6.53 19.96
N GLU A 16 -16.99 5.85 19.23
CA GLU A 16 -17.33 5.19 17.96
C GLU A 16 -18.41 4.12 18.12
N GLN A 17 -18.36 3.34 19.21
CA GLN A 17 -19.28 2.23 19.46
C GLN A 17 -20.68 2.73 19.84
N ASN A 18 -20.74 3.72 20.73
CA ASN A 18 -21.99 4.11 21.39
C ASN A 18 -22.65 5.35 20.78
N HIS A 19 -21.91 6.20 20.06
CA HIS A 19 -22.45 7.45 19.51
C HIS A 19 -22.55 7.40 17.98
N ASP A 20 -23.78 7.59 17.49
CA ASP A 20 -24.14 7.67 16.08
C ASP A 20 -23.41 8.80 15.31
N LEU A 21 -23.26 9.99 15.91
CA LEU A 21 -22.52 11.11 15.34
C LEU A 21 -21.06 10.75 15.06
N THR A 22 -20.36 10.16 16.04
CA THR A 22 -18.96 9.75 15.87
C THR A 22 -18.83 8.70 14.76
N ARG A 23 -19.72 7.70 14.74
CA ARG A 23 -19.75 6.69 13.68
C ARG A 23 -20.00 7.31 12.30
N GLY A 24 -20.92 8.27 12.22
CA GLY A 24 -21.27 9.02 11.00
C GLY A 24 -20.09 9.83 10.48
N VAL A 25 -19.45 10.62 11.34
CA VAL A 25 -18.27 11.43 10.99
C VAL A 25 -17.14 10.55 10.47
N LEU A 26 -16.80 9.47 11.18
CA LEU A 26 -15.74 8.54 10.74
C LEU A 26 -16.07 7.89 9.39
N ARG A 27 -17.34 7.51 9.15
CA ARG A 27 -17.77 6.97 7.86
C ARG A 27 -17.60 7.99 6.74
N THR A 28 -18.01 9.24 6.96
CA THR A 28 -17.90 10.31 5.97
C THR A 28 -16.44 10.63 5.66
N LEU A 29 -15.58 10.72 6.68
CA LEU A 29 -14.14 10.94 6.51
C LEU A 29 -13.50 9.83 5.67
N VAL A 30 -13.72 8.56 6.03
CA VAL A 30 -13.17 7.43 5.27
C VAL A 30 -13.65 7.42 3.82
N ASN A 31 -14.93 7.70 3.58
CA ASN A 31 -15.48 7.74 2.22
C ASN A 31 -14.88 8.87 1.38
N ASN A 32 -14.67 10.05 1.97
CA ASN A 32 -14.12 11.21 1.27
C ASN A 32 -12.62 11.07 1.02
N THR A 33 -11.86 10.40 1.89
CA THR A 33 -10.42 10.22 1.72
C THR A 33 -10.07 9.10 0.76
N VAL A 34 -10.75 7.95 0.86
CA VAL A 34 -10.42 6.78 0.03
C VAL A 34 -11.13 6.82 -1.32
N GLY A 35 -12.33 7.42 -1.38
CA GLY A 35 -13.15 7.41 -2.60
C GLY A 35 -13.69 6.02 -2.96
N ALA A 36 -14.50 5.95 -4.02
CA ALA A 36 -15.14 4.70 -4.45
C ALA A 36 -14.13 3.66 -4.97
N ALA A 37 -13.16 4.11 -5.77
CA ALA A 37 -12.15 3.27 -6.40
C ALA A 37 -10.92 2.99 -5.52
N GLY A 38 -10.79 3.67 -4.38
CA GLY A 38 -9.55 3.68 -3.61
C GLY A 38 -8.52 4.66 -4.15
N ILE A 39 -7.40 4.78 -3.43
CA ILE A 39 -6.23 5.54 -3.86
C ILE A 39 -5.35 4.60 -4.70
N THR A 40 -5.29 4.87 -6.00
CA THR A 40 -4.46 4.14 -6.96
C THR A 40 -3.15 4.87 -7.20
N VAL A 41 -2.10 4.13 -7.57
CA VAL A 41 -0.78 4.68 -7.88
C VAL A 41 -0.58 4.65 -9.39
N GLU A 42 -0.23 5.80 -9.96
CA GLU A 42 0.16 5.92 -11.37
C GLU A 42 1.69 6.12 -11.45
N PRO A 43 2.46 5.10 -11.85
CA PRO A 43 3.91 5.19 -11.90
C PRO A 43 4.37 5.96 -13.14
N THR A 44 5.26 6.92 -12.96
CA THR A 44 5.90 7.70 -14.03
C THR A 44 7.41 7.48 -14.06
N PRO A 45 7.88 6.29 -14.46
CA PRO A 45 9.31 6.00 -14.53
C PRO A 45 9.98 6.79 -15.65
N LEU A 46 11.16 7.32 -15.35
CA LEU A 46 11.99 8.05 -16.30
C LEU A 46 13.16 7.18 -16.78
N THR A 47 13.45 7.26 -18.07
CA THR A 47 14.63 6.65 -18.70
C THR A 47 15.88 7.45 -18.33
N ARG A 48 17.09 6.89 -18.50
CA ARG A 48 18.36 7.63 -18.29
C ARG A 48 18.45 8.92 -19.13
N GLY A 49 17.74 8.98 -20.25
CA GLY A 49 17.63 10.16 -21.11
C GLY A 49 16.56 11.19 -20.70
N GLY A 50 15.79 10.95 -19.64
CA GLY A 50 14.74 11.86 -19.15
C GLY A 50 13.35 11.63 -19.76
N GLU A 51 13.21 10.75 -20.74
CA GLU A 51 11.92 10.40 -21.35
C GLU A 51 11.12 9.41 -20.48
N VAL A 52 9.79 9.54 -20.51
CA VAL A 52 8.86 8.64 -19.79
C VAL A 52 8.90 7.26 -20.42
N HIS A 53 9.12 6.22 -19.60
CA HIS A 53 9.16 4.84 -20.08
C HIS A 53 7.79 4.16 -19.92
N GLU A 54 6.95 4.27 -20.96
CA GLU A 54 5.56 3.78 -20.92
C GLU A 54 5.47 2.25 -20.73
N ASP A 55 6.26 1.45 -21.46
CA ASP A 55 6.21 -0.02 -21.32
C ASP A 55 6.59 -0.48 -19.91
N PHE A 56 7.54 0.22 -19.28
CA PHE A 56 7.94 -0.09 -17.93
C PHE A 56 6.88 0.34 -16.91
N ALA A 57 6.23 1.49 -17.14
CA ALA A 57 5.09 1.93 -16.35
C ALA A 57 3.92 0.94 -16.40
N ALA A 58 3.61 0.42 -17.60
CA ALA A 58 2.56 -0.58 -17.82
C ALA A 58 2.87 -1.90 -17.08
N ASN A 59 4.12 -2.37 -17.18
CA ASN A 59 4.58 -3.52 -16.40
C ASN A 59 4.44 -3.26 -14.89
N ILE A 60 4.65 -2.01 -14.45
CA ILE A 60 4.50 -1.68 -13.05
C ILE A 60 3.05 -1.77 -12.59
N LEU A 61 2.16 -1.17 -13.37
CA LEU A 61 0.72 -1.19 -13.10
C LEU A 61 0.19 -2.63 -13.03
N ALA A 62 0.59 -3.50 -13.95
CA ALA A 62 0.13 -4.90 -13.95
C ALA A 62 0.46 -5.63 -12.66
N VAL A 63 1.70 -5.50 -12.16
CA VAL A 63 2.13 -6.13 -10.90
C VAL A 63 1.44 -5.47 -9.69
N TRP A 64 1.21 -4.15 -9.76
CA TRP A 64 0.50 -3.42 -8.72
C TRP A 64 -0.97 -3.87 -8.59
N GLU A 65 -1.65 -4.04 -9.72
CA GLU A 65 -3.04 -4.52 -9.77
C GLU A 65 -3.15 -5.95 -9.23
N GLU A 66 -2.27 -6.85 -9.66
CA GLU A 66 -2.22 -8.23 -9.15
C GLU A 66 -2.01 -8.27 -7.63
N TRP A 67 -1.08 -7.48 -7.12
CA TRP A 67 -0.87 -7.36 -5.67
C TRP A 67 -2.09 -6.75 -4.97
N GLY A 68 -2.71 -5.75 -5.59
CA GLY A 68 -3.86 -5.02 -5.07
C GLY A 68 -5.12 -5.87 -4.89
N GLU A 69 -5.21 -7.04 -5.52
CA GLU A 69 -6.30 -7.99 -5.27
C GLU A 69 -6.28 -8.53 -3.83
N ARG A 70 -5.08 -8.79 -3.28
CA ARG A 70 -4.87 -9.47 -1.98
C ARG A 70 -3.61 -8.96 -1.26
N PRO A 71 -3.58 -7.68 -0.84
CA PRO A 71 -2.38 -7.04 -0.30
C PRO A 71 -2.03 -7.43 1.14
N GLU A 72 -2.97 -7.98 1.91
CA GLU A 72 -2.82 -8.35 3.32
C GLU A 72 -2.63 -9.86 3.55
N VAL A 73 -2.07 -10.22 4.71
CA VAL A 73 -1.67 -11.60 5.06
C VAL A 73 -2.80 -12.62 4.95
N THR A 74 -4.04 -12.22 5.29
CA THR A 74 -5.21 -13.10 5.29
C THR A 74 -5.81 -13.28 3.89
N ARG A 75 -5.47 -12.41 2.93
CA ARG A 75 -5.95 -12.44 1.54
C ARG A 75 -7.48 -12.39 1.37
N GLN A 76 -8.17 -11.72 2.29
CA GLN A 76 -9.62 -11.51 2.34
C GLN A 76 -10.08 -10.16 1.79
N TYR A 77 -9.21 -9.16 1.74
CA TYR A 77 -9.53 -7.79 1.36
C TYR A 77 -8.84 -7.40 0.06
N THR A 78 -9.50 -6.55 -0.72
CA THR A 78 -8.89 -5.84 -1.84
C THR A 78 -8.21 -4.58 -1.35
N TRP A 79 -7.33 -4.00 -2.18
CA TRP A 79 -6.60 -2.78 -1.86
C TRP A 79 -7.50 -1.61 -1.38
N PRO A 80 -8.61 -1.27 -2.07
CA PRO A 80 -9.51 -0.22 -1.57
C PRO A 80 -10.16 -0.58 -0.22
N ALA A 81 -10.44 -1.85 0.04
CA ALA A 81 -10.99 -2.29 1.32
C ALA A 81 -9.97 -2.17 2.45
N VAL A 82 -8.71 -2.56 2.21
CA VAL A 82 -7.60 -2.38 3.15
C VAL A 82 -7.39 -0.91 3.47
N GLN A 83 -7.41 -0.02 2.47
CA GLN A 83 -7.29 1.42 2.68
C GLN A 83 -8.38 1.98 3.59
N ARG A 84 -9.62 1.48 3.49
CA ARG A 84 -10.74 1.90 4.34
C ARG A 84 -10.56 1.45 5.78
N VAL A 85 -10.06 0.23 6.00
CA VAL A 85 -9.70 -0.28 7.34
C VAL A 85 -8.56 0.55 7.92
N PHE A 86 -7.55 0.86 7.10
CA PHE A 86 -6.39 1.65 7.49
C PHE A 86 -6.80 3.08 7.89
N ALA A 87 -7.56 3.77 7.04
CA ALA A 87 -8.08 5.11 7.28
C ALA A 87 -8.96 5.16 8.54
N ARG A 88 -9.86 4.18 8.72
CA ARG A 88 -10.71 4.11 9.92
C ARG A 88 -9.89 3.93 11.19
N THR A 89 -8.87 3.08 11.15
CA THR A 89 -8.00 2.83 12.31
C THR A 89 -7.15 4.06 12.61
N LEU A 90 -6.62 4.72 11.58
CA LEU A 90 -5.84 5.95 11.72
C LEU A 90 -6.67 7.09 12.33
N TYR A 91 -7.90 7.31 11.87
CA TYR A 91 -8.75 8.39 12.41
C TYR A 91 -9.24 8.14 13.83
N ARG A 92 -9.41 6.87 14.22
CA ARG A 92 -9.86 6.51 15.56
C ARG A 92 -8.72 6.43 16.57
N ASP A 93 -7.67 5.69 16.24
CA ASP A 93 -6.60 5.32 17.17
C ASP A 93 -5.34 6.17 16.98
N GLY A 94 -5.21 6.90 15.86
CA GLY A 94 -4.03 7.73 15.52
C GLY A 94 -2.87 6.97 14.90
N GLU A 95 -2.96 5.65 14.80
CA GLU A 95 -1.91 4.77 14.29
C GLU A 95 -2.55 3.53 13.64
N CYS A 96 -1.83 2.91 12.70
CA CYS A 96 -2.23 1.63 12.13
C CYS A 96 -0.97 0.80 11.83
N LEU A 97 -1.05 -0.50 12.09
CA LEU A 97 0.03 -1.45 11.84
C LEU A 97 -0.30 -2.28 10.61
N GLN A 98 0.61 -2.27 9.64
CA GLN A 98 0.54 -3.14 8.47
C GLN A 98 1.64 -4.20 8.56
N PRO A 99 1.30 -5.48 8.71
CA PRO A 99 2.29 -6.55 8.67
C PRO A 99 2.79 -6.71 7.24
N THR A 100 4.05 -6.38 7.02
CA THR A 100 4.73 -6.60 5.75
C THR A 100 5.32 -8.00 5.76
N PHE A 101 4.72 -8.93 5.00
CA PHE A 101 5.34 -10.22 4.78
C PHE A 101 6.41 -10.07 3.69
N ARG A 102 7.67 -10.36 4.04
CA ARG A 102 8.73 -10.52 3.06
C ARG A 102 8.89 -12.01 2.80
N THR A 103 8.42 -12.49 1.66
CA THR A 103 8.67 -13.88 1.27
C THR A 103 10.19 -14.11 1.18
N PRO A 104 10.75 -15.18 1.79
CA PRO A 104 12.13 -15.55 1.54
C PRO A 104 12.27 -15.86 0.05
N LYS A 105 13.28 -15.28 -0.62
CA LYS A 105 13.52 -15.52 -2.05
C LYS A 105 13.80 -17.02 -2.26
N ARG A 106 12.77 -17.83 -2.54
CA ARG A 106 12.96 -19.20 -3.03
C ARG A 106 13.49 -19.10 -4.46
N VAL A 107 14.76 -19.41 -4.63
CA VAL A 107 15.36 -19.69 -5.93
C VAL A 107 14.74 -20.98 -6.44
N GLY A 108 13.89 -20.88 -7.46
CA GLY A 108 13.25 -22.03 -8.08
C GLY A 108 11.86 -21.69 -8.60
N LYS A 109 11.81 -21.19 -9.84
CA LYS A 109 10.65 -21.16 -10.76
C LYS A 109 9.26 -21.08 -10.09
N THR A 110 8.79 -19.87 -9.79
CA THR A 110 7.40 -19.40 -9.96
C THR A 110 7.42 -17.87 -9.76
N PHE A 111 6.93 -17.16 -10.77
CA PHE A 111 6.75 -15.71 -10.84
C PHE A 111 6.12 -15.13 -9.56
N PHE A 112 6.80 -14.22 -8.83
CA PHE A 112 6.14 -13.25 -7.95
C PHE A 112 7.03 -12.11 -7.37
N LEU A 113 8.22 -11.82 -7.91
CA LEU A 113 9.05 -10.72 -7.37
C LEU A 113 9.86 -10.04 -8.46
N ARG A 114 9.43 -8.88 -8.95
CA ARG A 114 10.33 -7.99 -9.70
C ARG A 114 10.21 -6.48 -9.44
N MET A 115 9.33 -5.98 -8.57
CA MET A 115 9.03 -4.55 -8.68
C MET A 115 9.32 -3.65 -7.49
N ILE A 116 8.97 -4.00 -6.26
CA ILE A 116 9.12 -3.06 -5.13
C ILE A 116 10.41 -3.32 -4.31
N ALA A 117 11.04 -4.49 -4.48
CA ALA A 117 12.24 -4.88 -3.73
C ALA A 117 13.58 -4.68 -4.47
N ASP A 118 13.56 -4.29 -5.76
CA ASP A 118 14.79 -4.14 -6.55
C ASP A 118 15.30 -2.67 -6.61
N PHE A 119 14.55 -1.70 -6.07
CA PHE A 119 14.94 -0.28 -6.08
C PHE A 119 16.12 0.07 -5.14
N GLN A 120 16.53 -0.83 -4.23
CA GLN A 120 17.73 -0.64 -3.40
C GLN A 120 18.79 -1.76 -3.52
N TRP A 121 18.70 -2.66 -4.49
CA TRP A 121 19.66 -3.78 -4.58
C TRP A 121 19.93 -4.25 -6.02
N ASN A 122 20.61 -3.44 -6.85
CA ASN A 122 21.60 -3.95 -7.83
C ASN A 122 22.38 -2.81 -8.53
N ARG A 123 23.41 -2.25 -7.88
CA ARG A 123 24.33 -1.32 -8.54
C ARG A 123 25.40 -2.04 -9.40
N SER A 124 25.56 -3.35 -9.26
CA SER A 124 26.69 -4.11 -9.83
C SER A 124 26.35 -5.06 -10.98
N ARG A 125 25.11 -5.07 -11.48
CA ARG A 125 24.71 -5.93 -12.62
C ARG A 125 24.36 -5.19 -13.91
N PHE A 126 24.52 -3.86 -13.93
CA PHE A 126 24.28 -3.03 -15.11
C PHE A 126 25.54 -2.73 -15.95
N GLU A 127 26.68 -3.38 -15.68
CA GLU A 127 27.94 -3.18 -16.42
C GLU A 127 28.15 -4.14 -17.60
N HIS A 128 27.34 -5.20 -17.78
CA HIS A 128 27.63 -6.22 -18.80
C HIS A 128 26.69 -6.31 -20.01
N ASP A 129 25.56 -5.60 -20.02
CA ASP A 129 24.56 -5.72 -21.11
C ASP A 129 24.38 -4.42 -21.92
N SER A 130 25.43 -3.62 -22.09
CA SER A 130 25.43 -2.41 -22.92
C SER A 130 26.05 -2.58 -24.32
N LEU A 131 26.35 -3.80 -24.77
CA LEU A 131 27.08 -4.02 -26.04
C LEU A 131 26.28 -4.70 -27.17
N THR A 132 24.94 -4.63 -27.21
CA THR A 132 24.21 -5.20 -28.38
C THR A 132 22.96 -4.43 -28.81
N ILE A 133 22.93 -3.10 -28.67
CA ILE A 133 21.90 -2.24 -29.32
C ILE A 133 22.56 -1.11 -30.15
N CYS A 134 23.87 -1.20 -30.42
CA CYS A 134 24.54 -0.41 -31.45
C CYS A 134 25.62 -1.25 -32.14
N GLN A 135 25.20 -2.07 -33.11
CA GLN A 135 25.87 -2.25 -34.39
C GLN A 135 24.81 -2.19 -35.48
#